data_AF-A0A7R8VIQ2-F1
#
_entry.id   AF-A0A7R8VIQ2-F1
#
_cell.length_a   1.000
_cell.length_b   1.000
_cell.length_c   1.000
_cell.angle_alpha   90.00
_cell.angle_beta   90.00
_cell.angle_gamma   90.00
#
_symmetry.space_group_name_H-M   'P 1'
#
loop_
_entity.id
_entity.type
_entity.pdbx_description
1 polymer ?
#
loop_
_entity_poly.entity_id
_entity_poly.type
_entity_poly.pdbx_seq_one_letter_code
_entity_poly.pdbx_strand_id
1 'polypeptide(L)'
;MYHDTLDPEQIQAWLYDQADEFGPSWSRVLIKVFIKRHKQVIPLPRPRVATSSAEPELSFSQLMHYVSQTNHKNLWKEAFKKYLSGSALCDSKSNPVIGFVSCESMMREIILRTYGCPIIRVDVNTANTLPDGKSKKYEPHINILPAVCAIETKRNFLLIHQPYIAHSLEDCVTFSPALLGSSYMKPLFVIYQLIQAMRTMHDRGMVLGDITLGDILITDNLWIQIVPHLEDNVHDEPRTESQNISATLTEPETPTHLSGDAQEVTYLSGSEGCSPRGKLHQGVYNRDRTQGRRPGDHESRDRKSSRCDSDVVSCELKLLCELWLRGQLSNFDYLMALNRWAGRRYGDPTCHYVVPWVTDFTHRNGANWRDLSRSKFRLNKGDRQLDLTYDTTGTLNITQVPHHVSDVLSEITYCVYLARRTPRSVLCRYVRSKWVPAEYPSSIQRLQEWTPDECIPEFYTDPTVFQSIHEDLSDLEIPPWAVSPQDFIDKHREALESLYVSERLHHWIDLTFGYK
;
A
#
# COMPACT_ATOMS: atom_id res chain seq x y z
N MET A 1 -19.83 -4.13 -19.47
CA MET A 1 -21.08 -4.65 -20.06
C MET A 1 -20.72 -5.92 -20.82
N TYR A 2 -21.52 -6.98 -20.75
CA TYR A 2 -21.29 -8.18 -21.56
C TYR A 2 -22.16 -8.06 -22.82
N HIS A 3 -21.54 -7.98 -23.99
CA HIS A 3 -22.19 -8.11 -25.29
C HIS A 3 -21.70 -9.42 -25.91
N ASP A 4 -22.59 -10.19 -26.52
CA ASP A 4 -22.28 -11.54 -26.99
C ASP A 4 -21.20 -11.59 -28.10
N THR A 5 -20.90 -10.43 -28.71
CA THR A 5 -19.97 -10.32 -29.85
C THR A 5 -18.95 -9.19 -29.77
N LEU A 6 -19.08 -8.24 -28.85
CA LEU A 6 -18.24 -7.04 -28.79
C LEU A 6 -17.46 -7.00 -27.48
N ASP A 7 -16.17 -6.70 -27.56
CA ASP A 7 -15.35 -6.44 -26.38
C ASP A 7 -15.78 -5.11 -25.72
N PRO A 8 -15.75 -4.93 -24.39
CA PRO A 8 -16.00 -3.68 -23.69
C PRO A 8 -15.52 -2.39 -24.37
N GLU A 9 -14.30 -2.37 -24.93
CA GLU A 9 -13.79 -1.20 -25.65
C GLU A 9 -14.56 -0.91 -26.95
N GLN A 10 -14.95 -1.96 -27.67
CA GLN A 10 -15.76 -1.85 -28.89
C GLN A 10 -17.19 -1.43 -28.56
N ILE A 11 -17.76 -1.92 -27.46
CA ILE A 11 -19.07 -1.47 -26.95
C ILE A 11 -19.00 0.03 -26.62
N GLN A 12 -17.93 0.47 -25.96
CA GLN A 12 -17.75 1.86 -25.55
C GLN A 12 -17.56 2.78 -26.76
N ALA A 13 -16.76 2.37 -27.76
CA ALA A 13 -16.63 3.08 -29.03
C ALA A 13 -17.95 3.15 -29.80
N TRP A 14 -18.71 2.05 -29.85
CA TRP A 14 -20.02 2.00 -30.51
C TRP A 14 -21.05 2.90 -29.82
N LEU A 15 -21.09 2.91 -28.49
CA LEU A 15 -21.93 3.82 -27.70
C LEU A 15 -21.51 5.29 -27.87
N TYR A 16 -20.23 5.56 -28.13
CA TYR A 16 -19.74 6.90 -28.42
C TYR A 16 -20.26 7.39 -29.77
N ASP A 17 -20.20 6.55 -30.80
CA ASP A 17 -20.66 6.84 -32.17
C ASP A 17 -22.20 7.01 -32.23
N GLN A 18 -22.94 6.22 -31.45
CA GLN A 18 -24.39 6.31 -31.31
C GLN A 18 -24.87 7.52 -30.49
N ALA A 19 -23.97 8.29 -29.85
CA ALA A 19 -24.36 9.43 -29.00
C ALA A 19 -25.01 10.57 -29.76
N ASP A 20 -24.56 10.79 -30.98
CA ASP A 20 -25.04 11.87 -31.83
C ASP A 20 -26.36 11.51 -32.55
N GLU A 21 -26.77 10.23 -32.54
CA GLU A 21 -28.01 9.77 -33.19
C GLU A 21 -29.27 10.01 -32.33
N PHE A 22 -29.14 10.04 -31.01
CA PHE A 22 -30.29 10.27 -30.12
C PHE A 22 -30.52 11.77 -29.95
N GLY A 23 -31.62 12.29 -30.50
CA GLY A 23 -31.99 13.70 -30.40
C GLY A 23 -32.12 14.25 -28.96
N PRO A 24 -32.28 15.57 -28.78
CA PRO A 24 -32.15 16.27 -27.49
C PRO A 24 -33.16 15.86 -26.41
N SER A 25 -34.20 15.10 -26.76
CA SER A 25 -35.21 14.58 -25.83
C SER A 25 -34.79 13.30 -25.10
N TRP A 26 -33.67 12.68 -25.50
CA TRP A 26 -33.15 11.47 -24.89
C TRP A 26 -32.07 11.82 -23.88
N SER A 27 -32.09 11.14 -22.73
CA SER A 27 -31.05 11.28 -21.71
C SER A 27 -30.36 9.94 -21.48
N ARG A 28 -29.04 9.98 -21.37
CA ARG A 28 -28.22 8.81 -21.02
C ARG A 28 -28.22 8.66 -19.51
N VAL A 29 -28.35 7.41 -19.06
CA VAL A 29 -28.42 7.03 -17.66
C VAL A 29 -27.48 5.87 -17.43
N LEU A 30 -26.69 5.93 -16.36
CA LEU A 30 -25.82 4.83 -15.95
C LEU A 30 -26.55 3.95 -14.94
N ILE A 31 -26.66 2.66 -15.22
CA ILE A 31 -27.28 1.68 -14.31
C ILE A 31 -26.20 0.71 -13.84
N LYS A 32 -25.90 0.73 -12.54
CA LYS A 32 -24.96 -0.22 -11.92
C LYS A 32 -25.74 -1.37 -11.30
N VAL A 33 -25.36 -2.60 -11.62
CA VAL A 33 -26.06 -3.82 -11.17
C VAL A 33 -25.24 -4.51 -10.10
N PHE A 34 -25.83 -4.73 -8.92
CA PHE A 34 -25.24 -5.51 -7.83
C PHE A 34 -26.05 -6.79 -7.63
N ILE A 35 -25.38 -7.94 -7.68
CA ILE A 35 -26.03 -9.25 -7.51
C ILE A 35 -26.19 -9.54 -6.02
N LYS A 36 -27.39 -9.95 -5.60
CA LYS A 36 -27.66 -10.31 -4.20
C LYS A 36 -26.89 -11.58 -3.83
N ARG A 37 -26.19 -11.53 -2.70
CA ARG A 37 -25.53 -12.69 -2.08
C ARG A 37 -26.33 -13.04 -0.81
N HIS A 38 -26.75 -14.30 -0.67
CA HIS A 38 -27.50 -14.75 0.51
C HIS A 38 -26.54 -15.32 1.55
N LYS A 39 -25.78 -14.44 2.21
CA LYS A 39 -24.83 -14.80 3.29
C LYS A 39 -24.93 -13.85 4.47
N GLN A 40 -24.46 -14.33 5.63
CA GLN A 40 -24.29 -13.51 6.83
C GLN A 40 -22.97 -12.76 6.75
N VAL A 41 -22.99 -11.48 7.11
CA VAL A 41 -21.84 -10.58 7.02
C VAL A 41 -21.69 -9.78 8.30
N ILE A 42 -20.48 -9.28 8.54
CA ILE A 42 -20.18 -8.44 9.70
C ILE A 42 -20.92 -7.10 9.55
N PRO A 43 -21.60 -6.60 10.61
CA PRO A 43 -22.30 -5.33 10.56
C PRO A 43 -21.35 -4.15 10.32
N LEU A 44 -21.82 -3.13 9.60
CA LEU A 44 -21.05 -1.90 9.37
C LEU A 44 -20.73 -1.21 10.70
N PRO A 45 -19.55 -0.56 10.80
CA PRO A 45 -19.25 0.34 11.91
C PRO A 45 -20.37 1.38 12.11
N ARG A 46 -20.56 1.79 13.36
CA ARG A 46 -21.48 2.90 13.65
C ARG A 46 -20.92 4.18 13.01
N PRO A 47 -21.74 4.97 12.29
CA PRO A 47 -21.33 6.29 11.82
C PRO A 47 -20.87 7.14 13.00
N ARG A 48 -19.85 7.98 12.78
CA ARG A 48 -19.55 9.06 13.71
C ARG A 48 -20.76 9.99 13.71
N VAL A 49 -21.37 10.16 14.88
CA VAL A 49 -22.45 11.14 15.04
C VAL A 49 -21.76 12.49 15.06
N ALA A 50 -22.00 13.33 14.05
CA ALA A 50 -21.64 14.74 14.12
C ALA A 50 -22.33 15.33 15.35
N THR A 51 -21.57 15.60 16.40
CA THR A 51 -22.04 16.43 17.51
C THR A 51 -22.46 17.76 16.90
N SER A 52 -23.64 18.24 17.24
CA SER A 52 -24.34 19.39 16.64
C SER A 52 -23.64 20.76 16.78
N SER A 53 -22.33 20.79 17.03
CA SER A 53 -21.46 21.95 16.88
C SER A 53 -20.69 21.78 15.57
N ALA A 54 -20.84 22.72 14.64
CA ALA A 54 -20.08 22.76 13.38
C ALA A 54 -18.61 22.42 13.66
N GLU A 55 -18.18 21.22 13.24
CA GLU A 55 -16.77 20.86 13.35
C GLU A 55 -15.98 21.89 12.54
N PRO A 56 -14.85 22.40 13.08
CA PRO A 56 -14.05 23.38 12.36
C PRO A 56 -13.61 22.81 11.01
N GLU A 57 -13.66 23.65 9.98
CA GLU A 57 -13.11 23.29 8.68
C GLU A 57 -11.63 22.92 8.84
N LEU A 58 -11.30 21.69 8.47
CA LEU A 58 -9.92 21.19 8.52
C LEU A 58 -9.12 21.85 7.39
N SER A 59 -7.89 22.28 7.69
CA SER A 59 -6.95 22.64 6.64
C SER A 59 -6.67 21.45 5.73
N PHE A 60 -6.13 21.68 4.52
CA PHE A 60 -5.79 20.59 3.62
C PHE A 60 -4.86 19.55 4.26
N SER A 61 -3.83 19.98 5.01
CA SER A 61 -2.92 19.06 5.69
C SER A 61 -3.61 18.24 6.79
N GLN A 62 -4.49 18.87 7.58
CA GLN A 62 -5.27 18.20 8.61
C GLN A 62 -6.26 17.20 8.01
N LEU A 63 -6.89 17.55 6.88
CA LEU A 63 -7.81 16.68 6.15
C LEU A 63 -7.09 15.46 5.59
N MET A 64 -5.94 15.64 4.92
CA MET A 64 -5.12 14.52 4.43
C MET A 64 -4.74 13.57 5.56
N HIS A 65 -4.30 14.13 6.69
CA HIS A 65 -3.93 13.32 7.84
C HIS A 65 -5.12 12.57 8.45
N TYR A 66 -6.26 13.24 8.61
CA TYR A 66 -7.48 12.62 9.12
C TYR A 66 -7.89 11.41 8.29
N VAL A 67 -7.90 11.57 6.97
CA VAL A 67 -8.22 10.50 6.02
C VAL A 67 -7.18 9.39 6.10
N SER A 68 -5.89 9.71 6.13
CA SER A 68 -4.80 8.73 6.27
C SER A 68 -4.92 7.91 7.55
N GLN A 69 -5.11 8.56 8.71
CA GLN A 69 -5.27 7.88 10.00
C GLN A 69 -6.51 7.00 10.03
N THR A 70 -7.61 7.49 9.47
CA THR A 70 -8.86 6.73 9.48
C THR A 70 -8.79 5.56 8.50
N ASN A 71 -8.16 5.71 7.35
CA ASN A 71 -7.81 4.62 6.44
C ASN A 71 -6.96 3.57 7.13
N HIS A 72 -5.85 3.98 7.74
CA HIS A 72 -4.96 3.06 8.44
C HIS A 72 -5.71 2.30 9.53
N LYS A 73 -6.50 2.99 10.37
CA LYS A 73 -7.32 2.35 11.40
C LYS A 73 -8.37 1.41 10.82
N ASN A 74 -9.01 1.76 9.71
CA ASN A 74 -10.05 0.93 9.08
C ASN A 74 -9.41 -0.33 8.46
N LEU A 75 -8.37 -0.17 7.64
CA LEU A 75 -7.59 -1.26 7.04
C LEU A 75 -7.02 -2.20 8.11
N TRP A 76 -6.47 -1.65 9.20
CA TRP A 76 -5.95 -2.45 10.29
C TRP A 76 -7.07 -3.22 11.02
N LYS A 77 -8.21 -2.57 11.31
CA LYS A 77 -9.38 -3.26 11.92
C LYS A 77 -9.93 -4.35 11.02
N GLU A 78 -9.96 -4.12 9.70
CA GLU A 78 -10.38 -5.11 8.71
C GLU A 78 -9.41 -6.28 8.67
N ALA A 79 -8.10 -6.02 8.58
CA ALA A 79 -7.07 -7.06 8.63
C ALA A 79 -7.12 -7.84 9.94
N PHE A 80 -7.23 -7.15 11.09
CA PHE A 80 -7.37 -7.78 12.40
C PHE A 80 -8.57 -8.73 12.44
N LYS A 81 -9.74 -8.29 11.96
CA LYS A 81 -10.92 -9.15 11.87
C LYS A 81 -10.71 -10.33 10.92
N LYS A 82 -10.10 -10.09 9.76
CA LYS A 82 -9.90 -11.12 8.73
C LYS A 82 -8.91 -12.21 9.17
N TYR A 83 -7.80 -11.84 9.81
CA TYR A 83 -6.67 -12.75 10.03
C TYR A 83 -6.52 -13.22 11.49
N LEU A 84 -6.90 -12.42 12.50
CA LEU A 84 -6.74 -12.81 13.92
C LEU A 84 -7.96 -13.48 14.54
N SER A 85 -9.15 -13.35 13.94
CA SER A 85 -10.38 -13.93 14.52
C SER A 85 -10.42 -15.46 14.50
N GLY A 86 -9.52 -16.13 13.75
CA GLY A 86 -9.35 -17.58 13.77
C GLY A 86 -8.26 -18.07 14.74
N SER A 87 -7.40 -17.18 15.26
CA SER A 87 -6.19 -17.56 16.02
C SER A 87 -6.15 -16.97 17.45
N ALA A 88 -7.25 -16.39 17.94
CA ALA A 88 -7.33 -16.00 19.33
C ALA A 88 -7.32 -17.25 20.21
N LEU A 89 -6.16 -17.50 20.82
CA LEU A 89 -6.00 -18.31 22.01
C LEU A 89 -7.18 -18.04 22.96
N CYS A 90 -7.73 -19.15 23.43
CA CYS A 90 -8.51 -19.30 24.63
C CYS A 90 -8.15 -18.30 25.74
N ASP A 91 -8.79 -17.14 25.75
CA ASP A 91 -8.98 -16.36 26.96
C ASP A 91 -10.46 -16.02 27.12
N SER A 92 -11.10 -16.84 27.95
CA SER A 92 -12.47 -16.70 28.40
C SER A 92 -12.57 -15.46 29.29
N LYS A 93 -12.82 -14.29 28.71
CA LYS A 93 -13.57 -13.17 29.33
C LYS A 93 -13.93 -12.12 28.26
N SER A 94 -15.22 -12.07 27.96
CA SER A 94 -15.92 -11.06 27.16
C SER A 94 -15.44 -10.82 25.72
N ASN A 95 -15.55 -11.82 24.85
CA ASN A 95 -15.66 -11.51 23.42
C ASN A 95 -17.08 -10.96 23.16
N PRO A 96 -17.23 -9.75 22.60
CA PRO A 96 -18.53 -9.31 22.12
C PRO A 96 -18.94 -10.25 20.99
N VAL A 97 -20.01 -11.02 21.21
CA VAL A 97 -20.62 -11.85 20.16
C VAL A 97 -21.01 -10.89 19.03
N ILE A 98 -20.29 -10.95 17.90
CA ILE A 98 -20.57 -10.11 16.74
C ILE A 98 -21.91 -10.59 16.18
N GLY A 99 -22.96 -9.77 16.32
CA GLY A 99 -24.26 -10.06 15.72
C GLY A 99 -24.18 -9.90 14.20
N PHE A 100 -24.16 -11.01 13.47
CA PHE A 100 -24.16 -10.99 12.01
C PHE A 100 -25.47 -10.46 11.43
N VAL A 101 -25.39 -9.86 10.25
CA VAL A 101 -26.55 -9.33 9.51
C VAL A 101 -26.59 -9.92 8.10
N SER A 102 -27.79 -9.98 7.50
CA SER A 102 -27.89 -10.45 6.12
C SER A 102 -27.21 -9.48 5.16
N CYS A 103 -26.48 -10.03 4.17
CA CYS A 103 -25.79 -9.24 3.15
C CYS A 103 -26.76 -8.32 2.37
N GLU A 104 -28.03 -8.70 2.23
CA GLU A 104 -29.03 -7.82 1.63
C GLU A 104 -29.38 -6.62 2.51
N SER A 105 -29.56 -6.83 3.83
CA SER A 105 -29.80 -5.73 4.77
C SER A 105 -28.60 -4.80 4.79
N MET A 106 -27.40 -5.37 4.73
CA MET A 106 -26.14 -4.64 4.65
C MET A 106 -26.07 -3.79 3.39
N MET A 107 -26.34 -4.37 2.21
CA MET A 107 -26.27 -3.65 0.95
C MET A 107 -27.27 -2.48 0.91
N ARG A 108 -28.47 -2.64 1.46
CA ARG A 108 -29.44 -1.54 1.59
C ARG A 108 -28.89 -0.42 2.46
N GLU A 109 -28.25 -0.76 3.57
CA GLU A 109 -27.61 0.23 4.45
C GLU A 109 -26.43 0.95 3.76
N ILE A 110 -25.58 0.23 3.02
CA ILE A 110 -24.48 0.82 2.24
C ILE A 110 -25.01 1.83 1.22
N ILE A 111 -26.04 1.46 0.45
CA ILE A 111 -26.66 2.34 -0.55
C ILE A 111 -27.24 3.59 0.12
N LEU A 112 -27.99 3.42 1.20
CA LEU A 112 -28.59 4.53 1.95
C LEU A 112 -27.52 5.47 2.54
N ARG A 113 -26.47 4.93 3.15
CA ARG A 113 -25.38 5.74 3.72
C ARG A 113 -24.59 6.46 2.62
N THR A 114 -24.41 5.85 1.45
CA THR A 114 -23.58 6.42 0.37
C THR A 114 -24.33 7.52 -0.38
N TYR A 115 -25.55 7.22 -0.83
CA TYR A 115 -26.29 8.09 -1.76
C TYR A 115 -27.47 8.82 -1.13
N GLY A 116 -27.98 8.35 0.01
CA GLY A 116 -29.21 8.90 0.60
C GLY A 116 -30.46 8.72 -0.28
N CYS A 117 -30.37 7.92 -1.35
CA CYS A 117 -31.43 7.78 -2.35
C CYS A 117 -32.50 6.77 -1.89
N PRO A 118 -33.75 6.91 -2.35
CA PRO A 118 -34.80 5.95 -2.05
C PRO A 118 -34.51 4.58 -2.67
N ILE A 119 -34.86 3.52 -1.92
CA ILE A 119 -34.81 2.13 -2.39
C ILE A 119 -36.23 1.64 -2.69
N ILE A 120 -36.51 1.35 -3.95
CA ILE A 120 -37.82 0.90 -4.45
C ILE A 120 -37.79 -0.62 -4.58
N ARG A 121 -38.63 -1.33 -3.82
CA ARG A 121 -38.76 -2.80 -3.92
C ARG A 121 -39.80 -3.17 -4.96
N VAL A 122 -39.38 -3.99 -5.93
CA VAL A 122 -40.26 -4.54 -6.96
C VAL A 122 -40.66 -5.95 -6.54
N ASP A 123 -41.68 -6.04 -5.69
CA ASP A 123 -42.39 -7.29 -5.43
C ASP A 123 -43.65 -7.37 -6.28
N VAL A 124 -43.93 -8.56 -6.80
CA VAL A 124 -44.90 -8.85 -7.88
C VAL A 124 -46.34 -8.37 -7.57
N ASN A 125 -46.67 -8.00 -6.32
CA ASN A 125 -48.04 -7.63 -5.93
C ASN A 125 -48.21 -6.31 -5.15
N THR A 126 -47.19 -5.49 -4.90
CA THR A 126 -47.40 -4.13 -4.39
C THR A 126 -46.09 -3.33 -4.44
N ALA A 127 -46.08 -2.21 -5.15
CA ALA A 127 -44.99 -1.23 -5.08
C ALA A 127 -45.06 -0.49 -3.74
N ASN A 128 -44.68 -1.15 -2.65
CA ASN A 128 -44.59 -0.51 -1.34
C ASN A 128 -43.20 0.13 -1.21
N THR A 129 -43.13 1.44 -1.32
CA THR A 129 -42.05 2.22 -0.70
C THR A 129 -42.04 1.91 0.79
N LEU A 130 -40.88 1.54 1.34
CA LEU A 130 -40.71 1.36 2.79
C LEU A 130 -41.26 2.60 3.51
N PRO A 131 -42.11 2.46 4.54
CA PRO A 131 -42.56 3.59 5.33
C PRO A 131 -41.34 4.25 6.00
N ASP A 132 -41.32 5.58 5.96
CA ASP A 132 -40.31 6.49 6.52
C ASP A 132 -40.26 6.36 8.06
N GLY A 133 -39.79 5.22 8.55
CA GLY A 133 -39.68 4.89 9.97
C GLY A 133 -38.30 5.24 10.49
N LYS A 134 -38.13 6.44 11.06
CA LYS A 134 -36.93 6.90 11.81
C LYS A 134 -35.57 6.53 11.17
N SER A 135 -35.49 6.46 9.84
CA SER A 135 -34.22 6.19 9.17
C SER A 135 -33.38 7.46 9.19
N LYS A 136 -32.09 7.34 9.55
CA LYS A 136 -31.16 8.48 9.49
C LYS A 136 -31.10 8.95 8.05
N LYS A 137 -31.50 10.21 7.78
CA LYS A 137 -31.31 10.82 6.46
C LYS A 137 -29.81 11.10 6.27
N TYR A 138 -29.23 10.54 5.22
CA TYR A 138 -27.86 10.81 4.79
C TYR A 138 -27.92 11.76 3.61
N GLU A 139 -27.22 12.88 3.68
CA GLU A 139 -27.12 13.79 2.55
C GLU A 139 -26.11 13.24 1.52
N PRO A 140 -26.40 13.29 0.21
CA PRO A 140 -25.43 12.88 -0.81
C PRO A 140 -24.21 13.81 -0.79
N HIS A 141 -23.02 13.25 -1.03
CA HIS A 141 -21.80 14.04 -1.15
C HIS A 141 -21.62 14.56 -2.59
N ILE A 142 -21.22 15.82 -2.75
CA ILE A 142 -21.10 16.49 -4.06
C ILE A 142 -20.08 15.83 -5.02
N ASN A 143 -19.06 15.16 -4.47
CA ASN A 143 -18.04 14.45 -5.25
C ASN A 143 -18.29 12.93 -5.36
N ILE A 144 -19.43 12.42 -4.89
CA ILE A 144 -19.86 11.03 -5.18
C ILE A 144 -20.89 11.11 -6.31
N LEU A 145 -20.78 10.26 -7.32
CA LEU A 145 -21.72 10.24 -8.45
C LEU A 145 -23.16 10.04 -7.92
N PRO A 146 -24.06 11.03 -8.03
CA PRO A 146 -25.40 10.93 -7.48
C PRO A 146 -26.16 9.73 -8.05
N ALA A 147 -26.94 9.08 -7.18
CA ALA A 147 -27.90 8.06 -7.56
C ALA A 147 -29.31 8.60 -7.32
N VAL A 148 -30.16 8.54 -8.34
CA VAL A 148 -31.56 9.02 -8.27
C VAL A 148 -32.37 8.08 -7.38
N CYS A 149 -32.25 6.78 -7.61
CA CYS A 149 -32.85 5.74 -6.79
C CYS A 149 -32.12 4.40 -6.97
N ALA A 150 -32.38 3.49 -6.05
CA ALA A 150 -32.01 2.09 -6.19
C ALA A 150 -33.27 1.24 -6.34
N ILE A 151 -33.30 0.37 -7.35
CA ILE A 151 -34.39 -0.60 -7.55
C ILE A 151 -33.92 -1.94 -7.00
N GLU A 152 -34.62 -2.42 -5.99
CA GLU A 152 -34.40 -3.73 -5.41
C GLU A 152 -35.33 -4.75 -6.08
N THR A 153 -34.73 -5.72 -6.77
CA THR A 153 -35.43 -6.87 -7.36
C THR A 153 -35.18 -8.14 -6.53
N LYS A 154 -35.78 -9.27 -6.91
CA LYS A 154 -35.51 -10.56 -6.24
C LYS A 154 -34.04 -10.99 -6.29
N ARG A 155 -33.31 -10.66 -7.36
CA ARG A 155 -31.94 -11.14 -7.59
C ARG A 155 -30.87 -10.05 -7.49
N ASN A 156 -31.22 -8.81 -7.81
CA ASN A 156 -30.24 -7.73 -7.98
C ASN A 156 -30.72 -6.42 -7.34
N PHE A 157 -29.77 -5.56 -6.98
CA PHE A 157 -29.97 -4.12 -6.80
C PHE A 157 -29.52 -3.39 -8.07
N LEU A 158 -30.37 -2.54 -8.62
CA LEU A 158 -30.10 -1.70 -9.78
C LEU A 158 -29.98 -0.26 -9.29
N LEU A 159 -28.79 0.32 -9.37
CA LEU A 159 -28.53 1.69 -8.95
C LEU A 159 -28.52 2.61 -10.18
N ILE A 160 -29.40 3.61 -10.18
CA ILE A 160 -29.61 4.50 -11.32
C ILE A 160 -28.89 5.82 -11.05
N HIS A 161 -27.86 6.12 -11.84
CA HIS A 161 -27.04 7.32 -11.73
C HIS A 161 -27.39 8.35 -12.81
N GLN A 162 -27.51 9.61 -12.40
CA GLN A 162 -27.76 10.75 -13.26
C GLN A 162 -27.19 12.03 -12.61
N PRO A 163 -26.43 12.88 -13.33
CA PRO A 163 -26.18 12.86 -14.78
C PRO A 163 -25.18 11.77 -15.21
N TYR A 164 -25.20 11.43 -16.50
CA TYR A 164 -24.15 10.62 -17.13
C TYR A 164 -22.93 11.50 -17.43
N ILE A 165 -21.75 11.09 -16.95
CA ILE A 165 -20.48 11.73 -17.27
C ILE A 165 -19.70 10.79 -18.19
N ALA A 166 -19.25 11.32 -19.33
CA ALA A 166 -18.64 10.53 -20.38
C ALA A 166 -17.17 10.17 -20.12
N HIS A 167 -16.45 10.99 -19.36
CA HIS A 167 -15.00 10.90 -19.23
C HIS A 167 -14.56 10.59 -17.81
N SER A 168 -13.62 9.66 -17.70
CA SER A 168 -12.89 9.35 -16.48
C SER A 168 -11.56 10.12 -16.41
N LEU A 169 -10.96 10.10 -15.22
CA LEU A 169 -9.62 10.63 -15.00
C LEU A 169 -8.58 9.79 -15.75
N GLU A 170 -8.82 8.50 -15.92
CA GLU A 170 -8.01 7.61 -16.77
C GLU A 170 -8.01 8.07 -18.24
N ASP A 171 -9.18 8.41 -18.79
CA ASP A 171 -9.30 8.96 -20.14
C ASP A 171 -8.52 10.28 -20.28
N CYS A 172 -8.61 11.14 -19.26
CA CYS A 172 -7.88 12.41 -19.23
C CYS A 172 -6.36 12.20 -19.22
N VAL A 173 -5.84 11.32 -18.39
CA VAL A 173 -4.38 11.05 -18.33
C VAL A 173 -3.89 10.38 -19.62
N THR A 174 -4.70 9.51 -20.21
CA THR A 174 -4.33 8.72 -21.40
C THR A 174 -4.40 9.55 -22.69
N PHE A 175 -5.50 10.29 -22.88
CA PHE A 175 -5.79 10.96 -24.15
C PHE A 175 -5.62 12.47 -24.11
N SER A 176 -5.60 13.11 -22.93
CA SER A 176 -5.53 14.58 -22.80
C SER A 176 -4.71 15.04 -21.58
N PRO A 177 -3.45 14.61 -21.41
CA PRO A 177 -2.65 14.87 -20.22
C PRO A 177 -2.40 16.37 -19.96
N ALA A 178 -2.48 17.21 -20.99
CA ALA A 178 -2.33 18.66 -20.87
C ALA A 178 -3.41 19.33 -19.98
N LEU A 179 -4.59 18.71 -19.85
CA LEU A 179 -5.65 19.20 -18.97
C LEU A 179 -5.18 19.32 -17.53
N LEU A 180 -4.42 18.33 -17.04
CA LEU A 180 -3.86 18.27 -15.68
C LEU A 180 -2.43 18.81 -15.61
N GLY A 181 -1.60 18.55 -16.63
CA GLY A 181 -0.18 18.89 -16.62
C GLY A 181 0.15 20.39 -16.78
N SER A 182 -0.84 21.22 -17.14
CA SER A 182 -0.64 22.65 -17.35
C SER A 182 -0.43 23.46 -16.06
N SER A 183 -0.80 22.92 -14.89
CA SER A 183 -0.55 23.56 -13.60
C SER A 183 -0.56 22.53 -12.47
N TYR A 184 0.40 22.63 -11.55
CA TYR A 184 0.47 21.77 -10.37
C TYR A 184 -0.77 21.88 -9.46
N MET A 185 -1.51 22.99 -9.54
CA MET A 185 -2.73 23.21 -8.76
C MET A 185 -3.89 22.31 -9.21
N LYS A 186 -3.92 21.90 -10.48
CA LYS A 186 -5.04 21.13 -11.03
C LYS A 186 -5.09 19.71 -10.46
N PRO A 187 -3.99 18.93 -10.44
CA PRO A 187 -3.95 17.66 -9.72
C PRO A 187 -4.26 17.82 -8.24
N LEU A 188 -3.75 18.86 -7.58
CA LEU A 188 -4.03 19.10 -6.15
C LEU A 188 -5.51 19.37 -5.89
N PHE A 189 -6.20 20.07 -6.79
CA PHE A 189 -7.64 20.30 -6.68
C PHE A 189 -8.46 19.02 -6.86
N VAL A 190 -8.04 18.13 -7.76
CA VAL A 190 -8.63 16.79 -7.91
C VAL A 190 -8.41 15.95 -6.63
N ILE A 191 -7.19 15.95 -6.10
CA ILE A 191 -6.84 15.25 -4.85
C ILE A 191 -7.65 15.80 -3.68
N TYR A 192 -7.80 17.12 -3.56
CA TYR A 192 -8.60 17.75 -2.50
C TYR A 192 -10.05 17.24 -2.50
N GLN A 193 -10.70 17.24 -3.67
CA GLN A 193 -12.07 16.74 -3.81
C GLN A 193 -12.18 15.25 -3.45
N LEU A 194 -11.18 14.43 -3.84
CA LEU A 194 -11.14 13.00 -3.53
C LEU A 194 -11.05 12.77 -2.02
N ILE A 195 -10.15 13.48 -1.34
CA ILE A 195 -9.95 13.35 0.10
C ILE A 195 -11.19 13.83 0.87
N GLN A 196 -11.90 14.85 0.39
CA GLN A 196 -13.16 15.30 0.99
C GLN A 196 -14.26 14.22 0.90
N ALA A 197 -14.36 13.53 -0.25
CA ALA A 197 -15.27 12.39 -0.40
C ALA A 197 -14.89 11.23 0.53
N MET A 198 -13.59 10.92 0.65
CA MET A 198 -13.08 9.89 1.57
C MET A 198 -13.42 10.21 3.03
N ARG A 199 -13.18 11.44 3.48
CA ARG A 199 -13.57 11.88 4.84
C ARG A 199 -15.04 11.59 5.11
N THR A 200 -15.91 12.02 4.19
CA THR A 200 -17.36 11.86 4.37
C THR A 200 -17.78 10.39 4.44
N MET A 201 -17.18 9.52 3.61
CA MET A 201 -17.43 8.07 3.68
C MET A 201 -16.94 7.47 4.99
N HIS A 202 -15.75 7.86 5.45
CA HIS A 202 -15.17 7.39 6.70
C HIS A 202 -15.99 7.81 7.92
N ASP A 203 -16.54 9.03 7.92
CA ASP A 203 -17.45 9.52 8.96
C ASP A 203 -18.73 8.69 9.01
N ARG A 204 -19.15 8.16 7.86
CA ARG A 204 -20.28 7.22 7.74
C ARG A 204 -19.90 5.77 8.02
N GLY A 205 -18.65 5.51 8.43
CA GLY A 205 -18.13 4.18 8.76
C GLY A 205 -17.96 3.28 7.55
N MET A 206 -17.74 3.86 6.36
CA MET A 206 -17.56 3.16 5.10
C MET A 206 -16.24 3.58 4.45
N VAL A 207 -15.74 2.77 3.52
CA VAL A 207 -14.61 3.09 2.65
C VAL A 207 -15.10 3.37 1.23
N LEU A 208 -14.34 4.14 0.44
CA LEU A 208 -14.63 4.27 -0.99
C LEU A 208 -14.36 2.97 -1.77
N GLY A 209 -13.46 2.13 -1.25
CA GLY A 209 -12.95 0.94 -1.91
C GLY A 209 -11.64 1.18 -2.64
N ASP A 210 -11.18 0.19 -3.40
CA ASP A 210 -9.96 0.27 -4.22
C ASP A 210 -10.21 1.06 -5.51
N ILE A 211 -10.31 2.38 -5.37
CA ILE A 211 -10.66 3.30 -6.46
C ILE A 211 -9.51 3.39 -7.47
N THR A 212 -9.85 3.17 -8.74
CA THR A 212 -8.94 3.37 -9.88
C THR A 212 -9.16 4.73 -10.55
N LEU A 213 -8.29 5.12 -11.47
CA LEU A 213 -8.48 6.35 -12.26
C LEU A 213 -9.76 6.30 -13.13
N GLY A 214 -10.19 5.10 -13.55
CA GLY A 214 -11.41 4.90 -14.32
C GLY A 214 -12.69 5.13 -13.51
N ASP A 215 -12.64 5.00 -12.19
CA ASP A 215 -13.78 5.20 -11.28
C ASP A 215 -14.02 6.68 -10.93
N ILE A 216 -13.08 7.57 -11.29
CA ILE A 216 -13.14 9.00 -11.03
C ILE A 216 -13.61 9.70 -12.30
N LEU A 217 -14.89 10.05 -12.36
CA LEU A 217 -15.45 10.78 -13.50
C LEU A 217 -15.11 12.26 -13.36
N ILE A 218 -14.77 12.91 -14.47
CA ILE A 218 -14.33 14.30 -14.49
C ILE A 218 -15.11 15.13 -15.50
N THR A 219 -15.46 16.34 -15.10
CA THR A 219 -16.14 17.33 -15.95
C THR A 219 -15.15 18.34 -16.52
N ASP A 220 -15.59 19.15 -17.48
CA ASP A 220 -14.79 20.20 -18.13
C ASP A 220 -14.17 21.20 -17.14
N ASN A 221 -14.80 21.38 -15.97
CA ASN A 221 -14.35 22.26 -14.90
C ASN A 221 -13.41 21.59 -13.88
N LEU A 222 -12.91 20.38 -14.18
CA LEU A 222 -12.10 19.55 -13.27
C LEU A 222 -12.83 19.15 -11.98
N TRP A 223 -14.17 19.24 -11.98
CA TRP A 223 -14.98 18.74 -10.88
C TRP A 223 -15.10 17.22 -11.01
N ILE A 224 -14.84 16.50 -9.92
CA ILE A 224 -14.87 15.04 -9.92
C ILE A 224 -16.15 14.48 -9.30
N GLN A 225 -16.59 13.35 -9.85
CA GLN A 225 -17.63 12.50 -9.30
C GLN A 225 -17.14 11.06 -9.26
N ILE A 226 -17.03 10.51 -8.07
CA ILE A 226 -16.44 9.20 -7.81
C ILE A 226 -17.54 8.14 -7.83
N VAL A 227 -17.25 7.01 -8.46
CA VAL A 227 -18.09 5.81 -8.43
C VAL A 227 -17.51 4.83 -7.40
N PRO A 228 -18.03 4.79 -6.15
CA PRO A 228 -17.46 3.93 -5.11
C PRO A 228 -17.68 2.45 -5.39
N HIS A 229 -16.76 1.63 -4.88
CA HIS A 229 -16.84 0.17 -4.88
C HIS A 229 -17.58 -0.28 -3.62
N LEU A 230 -18.91 -0.28 -3.71
CA LEU A 230 -19.78 -0.58 -2.57
C LEU A 230 -19.57 -1.99 -1.99
N GLU A 231 -19.11 -2.95 -2.81
CA GLU A 231 -18.89 -4.33 -2.36
C GLU A 231 -17.73 -4.44 -1.36
N ASP A 232 -16.77 -3.52 -1.38
CA ASP A 232 -15.58 -3.53 -0.50
C ASP A 232 -15.96 -3.26 0.97
N ASN A 233 -17.17 -2.76 1.21
CA ASN A 233 -17.74 -2.54 2.53
C ASN A 233 -18.48 -3.78 3.09
N VAL A 234 -18.49 -4.89 2.35
CA VAL A 234 -19.15 -6.15 2.74
C VAL A 234 -18.11 -7.17 3.19
N HIS A 235 -18.03 -7.43 4.49
CA HIS A 235 -17.06 -8.36 5.05
C HIS A 235 -17.71 -9.69 5.49
N ASP A 236 -17.11 -10.78 5.04
CA ASP A 236 -17.53 -12.12 5.39
C ASP A 236 -17.13 -12.50 6.82
N GLU A 237 -17.82 -13.51 7.35
CA GLU A 237 -17.36 -14.20 8.55
C GLU A 237 -15.97 -14.78 8.30
N PRO A 238 -15.00 -14.55 9.21
CA PRO A 238 -13.67 -15.13 9.10
C PRO A 238 -13.79 -16.65 9.05
N ARG A 239 -13.31 -17.27 7.97
CA ARG A 239 -13.33 -18.73 7.83
C ARG A 239 -12.48 -19.35 8.94
N THR A 240 -13.09 -20.11 9.82
CA THR A 240 -12.39 -21.16 10.58
C THR A 240 -12.03 -22.25 9.58
N GLU A 241 -10.85 -22.16 8.97
CA GLU A 241 -10.27 -23.30 8.25
C GLU A 241 -9.79 -24.34 9.26
N SER A 242 -10.76 -25.03 9.85
CA SER A 242 -10.59 -26.30 10.52
C SER A 242 -11.51 -27.29 9.82
N GLN A 243 -10.90 -28.32 9.21
CA GLN A 243 -11.52 -29.48 8.56
C GLN A 243 -11.91 -29.32 7.08
N ASN A 244 -10.95 -29.60 6.18
CA ASN A 244 -11.01 -30.71 5.22
C ASN A 244 -9.84 -30.64 4.23
N ILE A 245 -8.63 -30.97 4.69
CA ILE A 245 -7.55 -31.47 3.81
C ILE A 245 -7.40 -32.95 4.14
N SER A 246 -8.39 -33.73 3.72
CA SER A 246 -8.35 -35.19 3.77
C SER A 246 -9.25 -35.75 2.70
N ALA A 247 -8.91 -35.49 1.43
CA ALA A 247 -9.33 -36.29 0.26
C ALA A 247 -8.76 -35.71 -1.04
N THR A 248 -7.45 -35.83 -1.25
CA THR A 248 -6.81 -36.03 -2.58
C THR A 248 -5.31 -36.19 -2.38
N LEU A 249 -4.92 -37.35 -1.87
CA LEU A 249 -3.61 -37.93 -2.10
C LEU A 249 -3.89 -39.35 -2.61
N THR A 250 -4.19 -39.45 -3.91
CA THR A 250 -4.10 -40.72 -4.60
C THR A 250 -2.62 -40.97 -4.84
N GLU A 251 -2.13 -42.08 -4.29
CA GLU A 251 -0.77 -42.60 -4.46
C GLU A 251 -0.41 -42.67 -5.96
N PRO A 252 0.78 -42.21 -6.39
CA PRO A 252 1.25 -42.54 -7.73
C PRO A 252 1.80 -43.97 -7.71
N GLU A 253 1.14 -44.83 -8.49
CA GLU A 253 1.61 -46.15 -8.87
C GLU A 253 3.03 -46.08 -9.46
N THR A 254 3.85 -47.05 -9.07
CA THR A 254 5.16 -47.36 -9.64
C THR A 254 5.03 -47.82 -11.10
N PRO A 255 5.89 -47.32 -12.00
CA PRO A 255 6.25 -48.08 -13.19
C PRO A 255 7.70 -48.56 -13.12
N THR A 256 7.83 -49.86 -13.33
CA THR A 256 9.03 -50.65 -13.57
C THR A 256 10.00 -50.08 -14.61
N HIS A 257 11.29 -50.15 -14.28
CA HIS A 257 12.48 -50.35 -15.12
C HIS A 257 12.35 -50.13 -16.63
N LEU A 258 13.17 -49.21 -17.16
CA LEU A 258 14.04 -49.45 -18.33
C LEU A 258 15.33 -48.61 -18.18
N SER A 259 16.45 -49.30 -18.38
CA SER A 259 17.85 -48.87 -18.27
C SER A 259 18.29 -47.91 -19.39
N GLY A 260 19.23 -47.01 -19.10
CA GLY A 260 20.11 -46.44 -20.14
C GLY A 260 20.69 -45.05 -19.83
N ASP A 261 21.96 -45.04 -19.45
CA ASP A 261 22.99 -44.03 -19.65
C ASP A 261 22.94 -42.65 -18.97
N ALA A 262 24.05 -42.40 -18.28
CA ALA A 262 24.44 -41.18 -17.60
C ALA A 262 24.94 -40.11 -18.59
N GLN A 263 24.62 -38.85 -18.33
CA GLN A 263 25.45 -37.71 -18.71
C GLN A 263 25.23 -36.53 -17.74
N GLU A 264 26.34 -36.03 -17.22
CA GLU A 264 26.47 -34.87 -16.34
C GLU A 264 25.93 -33.59 -17.00
N VAL A 265 25.29 -32.71 -16.22
CA VAL A 265 25.06 -31.32 -16.62
C VAL A 265 25.53 -30.38 -15.50
N THR A 266 26.58 -29.63 -15.85
CA THR A 266 27.28 -28.59 -15.09
C THR A 266 26.42 -27.32 -14.98
N TYR A 267 26.29 -26.74 -13.79
CA TYR A 267 25.69 -25.40 -13.61
C TYR A 267 26.75 -24.31 -13.83
N LEU A 268 26.53 -23.45 -14.84
CA LEU A 268 27.31 -22.26 -15.10
C LEU A 268 26.77 -21.07 -14.30
N SER A 269 27.64 -20.50 -13.46
CA SER A 269 27.48 -19.20 -12.81
C SER A 269 27.83 -18.07 -13.79
N GLY A 270 26.94 -17.10 -13.94
CA GLY A 270 27.15 -15.88 -14.73
C GLY A 270 27.30 -14.67 -13.82
N SER A 271 28.53 -14.17 -13.69
CA SER A 271 28.88 -12.87 -13.12
C SER A 271 29.02 -11.86 -14.25
N GLU A 272 28.32 -10.72 -14.16
CA GLU A 272 28.60 -9.56 -15.03
C GLU A 272 28.94 -8.34 -14.17
N GLY A 273 30.21 -7.95 -14.21
CA GLY A 273 30.70 -6.65 -13.77
C GLY A 273 30.60 -5.65 -14.91
N CYS A 274 30.19 -4.42 -14.61
CA CYS A 274 30.19 -3.32 -15.57
C CYS A 274 30.97 -2.12 -15.02
N SER A 275 31.97 -1.68 -15.77
CA SER A 275 32.78 -0.48 -15.54
C SER A 275 32.59 0.47 -16.74
N PRO A 276 32.37 1.78 -16.57
CA PRO A 276 32.23 2.69 -17.69
C PRO A 276 33.49 3.55 -17.89
N ARG A 277 34.01 3.56 -19.13
CA ARG A 277 34.84 4.66 -19.65
C ARG A 277 34.07 5.35 -20.77
N GLY A 278 33.80 6.64 -20.58
CA GLY A 278 33.15 7.49 -21.58
C GLY A 278 34.11 8.03 -22.64
N LYS A 279 33.53 8.53 -23.74
CA LYS A 279 34.04 9.62 -24.59
C LYS A 279 32.88 10.23 -25.41
N LEU A 280 32.42 11.41 -24.97
CA LEU A 280 32.27 12.66 -25.72
C LEU A 280 32.12 12.62 -27.27
N HIS A 281 30.98 13.09 -27.83
CA HIS A 281 30.83 14.41 -28.52
C HIS A 281 29.43 14.62 -29.18
N GLN A 282 28.93 15.86 -29.05
CA GLN A 282 28.12 16.72 -29.95
C GLN A 282 27.37 16.04 -31.13
N GLY A 283 26.05 16.17 -31.36
CA GLY A 283 25.18 17.35 -31.35
C GLY A 283 24.99 17.88 -32.77
N VAL A 284 23.85 17.61 -33.46
CA VAL A 284 23.31 18.38 -34.61
C VAL A 284 21.83 18.01 -34.85
N TYR A 285 21.02 19.05 -35.08
CA TYR A 285 19.64 19.04 -35.59
C TYR A 285 19.52 18.47 -37.01
N ASN A 286 18.46 17.71 -37.33
CA ASN A 286 17.56 18.08 -38.44
C ASN A 286 16.28 17.24 -38.54
N ARG A 287 15.24 17.93 -39.02
CA ARG A 287 13.91 17.45 -39.44
C ARG A 287 14.03 16.54 -40.67
N ASP A 288 13.15 15.55 -40.80
CA ASP A 288 12.17 15.53 -41.91
C ASP A 288 11.10 14.42 -41.79
N ARG A 289 9.93 14.75 -42.36
CA ARG A 289 8.73 13.92 -42.54
C ARG A 289 8.96 12.84 -43.61
N THR A 290 8.35 11.65 -43.47
CA THR A 290 7.16 11.19 -44.25
C THR A 290 6.92 9.67 -44.12
N GLN A 291 5.66 9.33 -43.82
CA GLN A 291 4.82 8.23 -44.32
C GLN A 291 5.36 6.78 -44.44
N GLY A 292 4.71 5.88 -43.68
CA GLY A 292 3.95 4.75 -44.24
C GLY A 292 4.57 3.36 -44.24
N ARG A 293 4.13 2.49 -43.32
CA ARG A 293 3.57 1.13 -43.55
C ARG A 293 3.45 0.33 -42.24
N ARG A 294 2.28 -0.29 -41.99
CA ARG A 294 2.07 -1.47 -41.13
C ARG A 294 2.47 -2.74 -41.92
N PRO A 295 2.87 -3.87 -41.29
CA PRO A 295 2.04 -4.78 -40.47
C PRO A 295 2.70 -5.06 -39.10
N GLY A 296 2.04 -5.48 -38.02
CA GLY A 296 0.93 -6.41 -37.88
C GLY A 296 1.47 -7.64 -37.15
N ASP A 297 1.48 -7.62 -35.81
CA ASP A 297 1.60 -8.81 -34.97
C ASP A 297 0.80 -8.61 -33.68
N HIS A 298 -0.04 -9.61 -33.41
CA HIS A 298 -0.95 -9.71 -32.29
C HIS A 298 -0.17 -10.05 -31.01
N GLU A 299 -0.12 -9.12 -30.06
CA GLU A 299 0.04 -9.48 -28.64
C GLU A 299 -1.28 -9.17 -27.91
N SER A 300 -2.05 -10.23 -27.68
CA SER A 300 -3.18 -10.25 -26.78
C SER A 300 -2.70 -9.98 -25.35
N ARG A 301 -2.86 -8.75 -24.87
CA ARG A 301 -2.68 -8.39 -23.47
C ARG A 301 -3.92 -8.78 -22.68
N ASP A 302 -3.79 -9.82 -21.86
CA ASP A 302 -4.78 -10.25 -20.88
C ASP A 302 -5.08 -9.12 -19.87
N ARG A 303 -6.25 -8.49 -20.02
CA ARG A 303 -6.86 -7.61 -19.02
C ARG A 303 -7.80 -8.41 -18.12
N LYS A 304 -7.24 -9.14 -17.16
CA LYS A 304 -7.95 -9.69 -15.99
C LYS A 304 -7.03 -9.66 -14.77
N SER A 305 -6.75 -8.48 -14.23
CA SER A 305 -5.83 -8.35 -13.08
C SER A 305 -6.13 -7.05 -12.32
N SER A 306 -7.13 -7.10 -11.44
CA SER A 306 -7.23 -6.13 -10.34
C SER A 306 -7.85 -6.78 -9.11
N ARG A 307 -8.91 -7.56 -9.30
CA ARG A 307 -9.48 -8.39 -8.22
C ARG A 307 -8.64 -9.63 -7.88
N CYS A 308 -7.88 -10.14 -8.85
CA CYS A 308 -6.93 -11.23 -8.64
C CYS A 308 -5.72 -10.74 -7.84
N ASP A 309 -5.24 -9.53 -8.11
CA ASP A 309 -3.98 -9.03 -7.57
C ASP A 309 -4.02 -8.88 -6.05
N SER A 310 -5.08 -8.32 -5.46
CA SER A 310 -5.17 -8.16 -4.00
C SER A 310 -5.21 -9.50 -3.24
N ASP A 311 -5.95 -10.48 -3.76
CA ASP A 311 -6.01 -11.82 -3.17
C ASP A 311 -4.72 -12.63 -3.43
N VAL A 312 -4.07 -12.45 -4.59
CA VAL A 312 -2.77 -13.05 -4.91
C VAL A 312 -1.65 -12.45 -4.05
N VAL A 313 -1.66 -11.13 -3.85
CA VAL A 313 -0.74 -10.38 -2.97
C VAL A 313 -0.89 -10.84 -1.52
N SER A 314 -2.12 -10.99 -1.03
CA SER A 314 -2.37 -11.53 0.32
C SER A 314 -1.89 -12.99 0.45
N CYS A 315 -2.01 -13.80 -0.59
CA CYS A 315 -1.53 -15.18 -0.59
C CYS A 315 0.01 -15.23 -0.60
N GLU A 316 0.67 -14.34 -1.34
CA GLU A 316 2.13 -14.29 -1.44
C GLU A 316 2.78 -13.85 -0.13
N LEU A 317 2.26 -12.83 0.55
CA LEU A 317 2.78 -12.42 1.86
C LEU A 317 2.59 -13.52 2.92
N LYS A 318 1.44 -14.20 2.91
CA LYS A 318 1.18 -15.34 3.80
C LYS A 318 2.19 -16.46 3.55
N LEU A 319 2.44 -16.80 2.27
CA LEU A 319 3.45 -17.79 1.89
C LEU A 319 4.85 -17.40 2.38
N LEU A 320 5.27 -16.15 2.18
CA LEU A 320 6.58 -15.66 2.65
C LEU A 320 6.72 -15.80 4.18
N CYS A 321 5.67 -15.47 4.92
CA CYS A 321 5.64 -15.63 6.38
C CYS A 321 5.74 -17.12 6.78
N GLU A 322 5.01 -18.02 6.10
CA GLU A 322 5.09 -19.46 6.37
C GLU A 322 6.49 -20.04 6.07
N LEU A 323 7.13 -19.61 4.98
CA LEU A 323 8.49 -20.02 4.64
C LEU A 323 9.50 -19.54 5.69
N TRP A 324 9.36 -18.29 6.15
CA TRP A 324 10.19 -17.73 7.21
C TRP A 324 10.01 -18.50 8.53
N LEU A 325 8.78 -18.77 8.95
CA LEU A 325 8.48 -19.55 10.16
C LEU A 325 9.04 -20.98 10.11
N ARG A 326 9.10 -21.59 8.92
CA ARG A 326 9.69 -22.93 8.71
C ARG A 326 11.21 -22.91 8.57
N GLY A 327 11.85 -21.73 8.63
CA GLY A 327 13.29 -21.57 8.41
C GLY A 327 13.74 -21.81 6.97
N GLN A 328 12.81 -21.80 6.01
CA GLN A 328 13.10 -21.96 4.57
C GLN A 328 13.44 -20.62 3.90
N LEU A 329 13.16 -19.50 4.57
CA LEU A 329 13.53 -18.15 4.17
C LEU A 329 14.35 -17.52 5.30
N SER A 330 15.47 -16.88 4.97
CA SER A 330 16.33 -16.21 5.95
C SER A 330 15.64 -14.99 6.56
N ASN A 331 16.08 -14.56 7.75
CA ASN A 331 15.58 -13.35 8.39
C ASN A 331 15.75 -12.15 7.48
N PHE A 332 16.94 -11.99 6.89
CA PHE A 332 17.19 -10.88 5.99
C PHE A 332 16.33 -10.92 4.73
N ASP A 333 16.19 -12.07 4.06
CA ASP A 333 15.39 -12.15 2.83
C ASP A 333 13.91 -11.84 3.11
N TYR A 334 13.41 -12.29 4.26
CA TYR A 334 12.08 -11.93 4.73
C TYR A 334 11.96 -10.41 4.98
N LEU A 335 12.94 -9.79 5.63
CA LEU A 335 12.97 -8.33 5.83
C LEU A 335 13.05 -7.56 4.50
N MET A 336 13.82 -8.03 3.53
CA MET A 336 13.90 -7.43 2.19
C MET A 336 12.55 -7.50 1.47
N ALA A 337 11.85 -8.62 1.59
CA ALA A 337 10.50 -8.77 1.06
C ALA A 337 9.53 -7.80 1.76
N LEU A 338 9.53 -7.74 3.10
CA LEU A 338 8.65 -6.84 3.86
C LEU A 338 8.86 -5.37 3.47
N ASN A 339 10.10 -4.92 3.30
CA ASN A 339 10.41 -3.57 2.84
C ASN A 339 9.77 -3.29 1.46
N ARG A 340 9.93 -4.22 0.51
CA ARG A 340 9.33 -4.11 -0.83
C ARG A 340 7.81 -4.00 -0.74
N TRP A 341 7.19 -4.86 0.06
CA TRP A 341 5.73 -4.88 0.26
C TRP A 341 5.21 -3.64 1.00
N ALA A 342 6.01 -3.04 1.86
CA ALA A 342 5.73 -1.77 2.52
C ALA A 342 5.91 -0.54 1.60
N GLY A 343 6.24 -0.75 0.31
CA GLY A 343 6.41 0.31 -0.68
C GLY A 343 7.74 1.08 -0.57
N ARG A 344 8.68 0.60 0.25
CA ARG A 344 10.05 1.15 0.30
C ARG A 344 10.77 0.83 -0.99
N ARG A 345 11.80 1.62 -1.32
CA ARG A 345 12.55 1.50 -2.58
C ARG A 345 14.04 1.39 -2.31
N TYR A 346 14.65 0.31 -2.79
CA TYR A 346 16.09 0.10 -2.64
C TYR A 346 16.86 1.20 -3.40
N GLY A 347 17.84 1.82 -2.74
CA GLY A 347 18.62 2.95 -3.25
C GLY A 347 17.95 4.34 -3.18
N ASP A 348 16.71 4.48 -2.70
CA ASP A 348 16.03 5.78 -2.60
C ASP A 348 16.20 6.40 -1.20
N PRO A 349 16.92 7.54 -1.04
CA PRO A 349 17.14 8.16 0.27
C PRO A 349 15.87 8.51 1.04
N THR A 350 14.77 8.79 0.32
CA THR A 350 13.51 9.27 0.93
C THR A 350 12.69 8.16 1.57
N CYS A 351 12.88 6.91 1.12
CA CYS A 351 12.11 5.76 1.59
C CYS A 351 12.92 4.45 1.42
N HIS A 352 14.20 4.49 1.80
CA HIS A 352 15.10 3.36 1.61
C HIS A 352 14.66 2.15 2.42
N TYR A 353 15.20 0.97 2.11
CA TYR A 353 14.96 -0.22 2.89
C TYR A 353 15.56 -0.08 4.30
N VAL A 354 14.88 -0.62 5.30
CA VAL A 354 15.31 -0.60 6.69
C VAL A 354 15.38 -2.00 7.25
N VAL A 355 16.42 -2.24 8.04
CA VAL A 355 16.67 -3.50 8.76
C VAL A 355 17.11 -3.16 10.18
N PRO A 356 16.93 -4.05 11.17
CA PRO A 356 17.32 -3.73 12.54
C PRO A 356 18.83 -3.63 12.67
N TRP A 357 19.31 -2.77 13.56
CA TRP A 357 20.58 -3.02 14.24
C TRP A 357 20.39 -4.19 15.20
N VAL A 358 21.26 -5.21 15.18
CA VAL A 358 21.11 -6.38 16.08
C VAL A 358 22.03 -6.35 17.31
N THR A 359 23.13 -5.59 17.26
CA THR A 359 24.11 -5.47 18.34
C THR A 359 24.77 -4.09 18.35
N ASP A 360 25.59 -3.81 19.37
CA ASP A 360 26.43 -2.61 19.52
C ASP A 360 27.86 -2.81 18.96
N PHE A 361 28.17 -4.01 18.45
CA PHE A 361 29.48 -4.39 17.91
C PHE A 361 30.65 -4.45 18.91
N THR A 362 30.41 -4.28 20.20
CA THR A 362 31.48 -4.35 21.23
C THR A 362 32.11 -5.74 21.29
N HIS A 363 31.30 -6.79 21.10
CA HIS A 363 31.74 -8.19 21.10
C HIS A 363 31.15 -8.96 19.92
N ARG A 364 31.89 -9.94 19.39
CA ARG A 364 31.38 -10.85 18.33
C ARG A 364 30.19 -11.69 18.82
N ASN A 365 30.26 -12.19 20.05
CA ASN A 365 29.41 -13.30 20.54
C ASN A 365 28.10 -12.86 21.21
N GLY A 366 27.49 -11.76 20.78
CA GLY A 366 26.14 -11.42 21.22
C GLY A 366 25.99 -11.14 22.72
N ALA A 367 27.05 -10.70 23.40
CA ALA A 367 26.93 -10.28 24.81
C ALA A 367 26.05 -9.03 24.96
N ASN A 368 25.94 -8.22 23.89
CA ASN A 368 25.22 -6.96 23.85
C ASN A 368 24.21 -6.95 22.69
N TRP A 369 23.20 -7.79 22.79
CA TRP A 369 22.07 -7.77 21.85
C TRP A 369 21.24 -6.51 22.04
N ARG A 370 20.76 -5.97 20.91
CA ARG A 370 19.78 -4.91 20.95
C ARG A 370 18.41 -5.46 21.39
N ASP A 371 17.73 -4.72 22.26
CA ASP A 371 16.30 -4.94 22.52
C ASP A 371 15.46 -4.58 21.28
N LEU A 372 14.99 -5.61 20.58
CA LEU A 372 14.14 -5.51 19.38
C LEU A 372 12.68 -5.12 19.70
N SER A 373 12.29 -5.09 20.98
CA SER A 373 10.96 -4.62 21.41
C SER A 373 10.85 -3.10 21.53
N ARG A 374 11.96 -2.37 21.27
CA ARG A 374 12.03 -0.90 21.34
C ARG A 374 12.67 -0.32 20.08
N SER A 375 12.13 0.82 19.64
CA SER A 375 12.69 1.57 18.51
C SER A 375 14.09 2.10 18.82
N LYS A 376 14.91 2.28 17.78
CA LYS A 376 16.30 2.74 17.95
C LYS A 376 16.33 4.12 18.58
N PHE A 377 15.38 4.97 18.20
CA PHE A 377 15.21 6.29 18.78
C PHE A 377 14.96 6.23 20.29
N ARG A 378 14.06 5.35 20.74
CA ARG A 378 13.75 5.20 22.17
C ARG A 378 14.99 4.77 22.97
N LEU A 379 15.77 3.83 22.42
CA LEU A 379 17.01 3.37 23.06
C LEU A 379 18.07 4.48 23.14
N ASN A 380 18.18 5.31 22.09
CA ASN A 380 19.21 6.33 21.99
C ASN A 380 18.85 7.65 22.70
N LYS A 381 17.60 8.08 22.66
CA LYS A 381 17.14 9.39 23.16
C LYS A 381 16.32 9.30 24.44
N GLY A 382 15.72 8.14 24.73
CA GLY A 382 14.89 7.90 25.90
C GLY A 382 13.49 8.49 25.80
N ASP A 383 12.63 8.06 26.74
CA ASP A 383 11.20 8.39 26.77
C ASP A 383 10.93 9.88 26.90
N ARG A 384 11.74 10.57 27.71
CA ARG A 384 11.61 12.02 27.90
C ARG A 384 11.65 12.79 26.58
N GLN A 385 12.55 12.42 25.66
CA GLN A 385 12.66 13.12 24.38
C GLN A 385 11.47 12.80 23.45
N LEU A 386 10.95 11.57 23.50
CA LEU A 386 9.76 11.18 22.76
C LEU A 386 8.55 12.00 23.23
N ASP A 387 8.33 12.06 24.55
CA ASP A 387 7.24 12.82 25.17
C ASP A 387 7.31 14.31 24.80
N LEU A 388 8.50 14.92 24.90
CA LEU A 388 8.69 16.31 24.48
C LEU A 388 8.33 16.52 23.01
N THR A 389 8.70 15.59 22.12
CA THR A 389 8.43 15.71 20.68
C THR A 389 6.92 15.63 20.42
N TYR A 390 6.23 14.70 21.08
CA TYR A 390 4.79 14.54 20.98
C TYR A 390 4.03 15.76 21.51
N ASP A 391 4.40 16.25 22.69
CA ASP A 391 3.77 17.40 23.32
C ASP A 391 4.00 18.68 22.51
N THR A 392 5.22 18.89 22.01
CA THR A 392 5.57 20.08 21.21
C THR A 392 4.80 20.10 19.89
N THR A 393 4.72 18.96 19.20
CA THR A 393 3.98 18.83 17.95
C THR A 393 2.47 18.96 18.16
N GLY A 394 1.95 18.54 19.32
CA GLY A 394 0.54 18.69 19.66
C GLY A 394 0.11 20.07 20.19
N THR A 395 1.00 20.84 20.80
CA THR A 395 0.64 22.10 21.49
C THR A 395 1.00 23.36 20.72
N LEU A 396 2.10 23.37 19.95
CA LEU A 396 2.61 24.60 19.31
C LEU A 396 2.32 24.69 17.81
N ASN A 397 2.16 23.56 17.11
CA ASN A 397 1.84 23.51 15.68
C ASN A 397 0.47 22.85 15.46
N ILE A 398 -0.61 23.64 15.49
CA ILE A 398 -1.99 23.16 15.20
C ILE A 398 -2.10 22.45 13.82
N THR A 399 -1.14 22.69 12.92
CA THR A 399 -1.06 22.10 11.58
C THR A 399 -0.27 20.79 11.50
N GLN A 400 0.51 20.44 12.52
CA GLN A 400 1.27 19.19 12.61
C GLN A 400 0.64 18.26 13.64
N VAL A 401 0.69 16.96 13.34
CA VAL A 401 0.06 15.96 14.21
C VAL A 401 1.05 15.55 15.28
N PRO A 402 0.62 15.35 16.53
CA PRO A 402 1.44 14.76 17.58
C PRO A 402 2.10 13.46 17.14
N HIS A 403 3.42 13.38 17.19
CA HIS A 403 4.17 12.17 16.91
C HIS A 403 5.44 12.09 17.76
N HIS A 404 5.86 10.88 18.10
CA HIS A 404 7.09 10.66 18.86
C HIS A 404 8.35 10.72 17.96
N VAL A 405 8.25 10.16 16.76
CA VAL A 405 9.31 10.10 15.75
C VAL A 405 8.66 10.23 14.38
N SER A 406 9.28 10.99 13.46
CA SER A 406 8.69 11.27 12.15
C SER A 406 8.95 10.15 11.12
N ASP A 407 10.09 9.46 11.22
CA ASP A 407 10.45 8.32 10.36
C ASP A 407 11.46 7.39 11.08
N VAL A 408 11.56 6.15 10.63
CA VAL A 408 12.51 5.14 11.14
C VAL A 408 13.92 5.28 10.54
N LEU A 409 14.04 5.95 9.39
CA LEU A 409 15.31 6.26 8.73
C LEU A 409 15.20 7.60 8.01
N SER A 410 15.99 8.60 8.42
CA SER A 410 16.02 9.90 7.75
C SER A 410 16.95 9.92 6.53
N GLU A 411 16.65 10.79 5.56
CA GLU A 411 17.50 11.04 4.37
C GLU A 411 18.93 11.42 4.76
N ILE A 412 19.08 12.20 5.84
CA ILE A 412 20.37 12.62 6.37
C ILE A 412 21.16 11.41 6.84
N THR A 413 20.56 10.56 7.66
CA THR A 413 21.21 9.36 8.17
C THR A 413 21.59 8.40 7.05
N TYR A 414 20.71 8.19 6.06
CA TYR A 414 21.01 7.38 4.88
C TYR A 414 22.28 7.88 4.16
N CYS A 415 22.37 9.19 3.93
CA CYS A 415 23.55 9.80 3.31
C CYS A 415 24.81 9.68 4.18
N VAL A 416 24.68 9.77 5.51
CA VAL A 416 25.80 9.59 6.44
C VAL A 416 26.29 8.15 6.44
N TYR A 417 25.39 7.16 6.40
CA TYR A 417 25.75 5.74 6.33
C TYR A 417 26.55 5.42 5.07
N LEU A 418 26.16 5.99 3.93
CA LEU A 418 26.83 5.79 2.64
C LEU A 418 27.88 6.87 2.33
N ALA A 419 28.31 7.67 3.30
CA ALA A 419 29.18 8.83 3.05
C ALA A 419 30.49 8.49 2.34
N ARG A 420 31.05 7.30 2.62
CA ARG A 420 32.28 6.80 2.01
C ARG A 420 32.14 6.53 0.51
N ARG A 421 30.91 6.28 0.04
CA ARG A 421 30.60 5.98 -1.37
C ARG A 421 29.78 7.06 -2.07
N THR A 422 29.37 8.09 -1.32
CA THR A 422 28.53 9.16 -1.83
C THR A 422 29.37 10.39 -2.22
N PRO A 423 29.17 10.98 -3.41
CA PRO A 423 29.90 12.19 -3.82
C PRO A 423 29.70 13.38 -2.86
N ARG A 424 30.74 14.20 -2.69
CA ARG A 424 30.72 15.37 -1.79
C ARG A 424 29.58 16.34 -2.08
N SER A 425 29.21 16.53 -3.35
CA SER A 425 28.12 17.41 -3.75
C SER A 425 26.77 16.98 -3.19
N VAL A 426 26.51 15.67 -3.15
CA VAL A 426 25.28 15.10 -2.57
C VAL A 426 25.32 15.21 -1.05
N LEU A 427 26.45 14.85 -0.43
CA LEU A 427 26.63 15.00 1.01
C LEU A 427 26.47 16.46 1.47
N CYS A 428 26.96 17.41 0.70
CA CYS A 428 26.82 18.82 1.03
C CYS A 428 25.36 19.33 0.90
N ARG A 429 24.57 18.70 0.03
CA ARG A 429 23.16 19.02 -0.15
C ARG A 429 22.29 18.49 0.99
N TYR A 430 22.53 17.25 1.42
CA TYR A 430 21.65 16.56 2.38
C TYR A 430 22.15 16.62 3.82
N VAL A 431 23.44 16.49 4.05
CA VAL A 431 24.00 16.42 5.41
C VAL A 431 24.37 17.80 5.92
N ARG A 432 25.22 18.52 5.17
CA ARG A 432 25.70 19.84 5.57
C ARG A 432 26.27 20.63 4.41
N SER A 433 25.81 21.87 4.22
CA SER A 433 26.28 22.75 3.15
C SER A 433 27.80 22.89 3.04
N LYS A 434 28.50 22.90 4.19
CA LYS A 434 29.96 22.92 4.26
C LYS A 434 30.51 21.51 4.53
N TRP A 435 31.38 21.04 3.64
CA TRP A 435 32.11 19.80 3.78
C TRP A 435 33.07 19.82 4.98
N VAL A 436 32.83 18.95 5.95
CA VAL A 436 33.68 18.77 7.15
C VAL A 436 33.84 17.28 7.42
N PRO A 437 34.85 16.60 6.84
CA PRO A 437 35.07 15.15 6.98
C PRO A 437 35.12 14.66 8.42
N ALA A 438 35.74 15.44 9.31
CA ALA A 438 35.96 15.08 10.72
C ALA A 438 34.66 14.94 11.53
N GLU A 439 33.52 15.42 11.03
CA GLU A 439 32.21 15.26 11.69
C GLU A 439 31.51 13.94 11.34
N TYR A 440 31.95 13.24 10.29
CA TYR A 440 31.42 11.92 9.97
C TYR A 440 31.96 10.89 10.97
N PRO A 441 31.12 9.94 11.44
CA PRO A 441 31.58 8.88 12.34
C PRO A 441 32.77 8.13 11.73
N SER A 442 33.81 7.88 12.53
CA SER A 442 35.02 7.17 12.10
C SER A 442 34.84 5.66 12.03
N SER A 443 33.96 5.08 12.85
CA SER A 443 33.73 3.64 12.94
C SER A 443 32.25 3.26 12.84
N ILE A 444 31.97 2.02 12.43
CA ILE A 444 30.60 1.48 12.38
C ILE A 444 29.97 1.40 13.79
N GLN A 445 30.78 1.13 14.81
CA GLN A 445 30.34 1.12 16.21
C GLN A 445 29.86 2.51 16.65
N ARG A 446 30.66 3.55 16.37
CA ARG A 446 30.27 4.94 16.69
C ARG A 446 29.02 5.37 15.92
N LEU A 447 28.91 4.94 14.67
CA LEU A 447 27.76 5.21 13.82
C LEU A 447 26.48 4.58 14.41
N GLN A 448 26.53 3.30 14.79
CA GLN A 448 25.42 2.59 15.44
C GLN A 448 25.05 3.19 16.80
N GLU A 449 26.03 3.59 17.59
CA GLU A 449 25.80 4.19 18.91
C GLU A 449 25.13 5.56 18.80
N TRP A 450 25.59 6.39 17.87
CA TRP A 450 25.13 7.77 17.72
C TRP A 450 23.73 7.88 17.08
N THR A 451 23.46 7.07 16.05
CA THR A 451 22.26 7.19 15.22
C THR A 451 20.98 6.74 15.96
N PRO A 452 19.94 7.59 16.03
CA PRO A 452 18.63 7.15 16.53
C PRO A 452 17.82 6.36 15.49
N ASP A 453 18.31 6.22 14.26
CA ASP A 453 17.60 5.60 13.14
C ASP A 453 18.01 4.14 12.96
N GLU A 454 17.17 3.36 12.28
CA GLU A 454 17.45 1.94 11.97
C GLU A 454 18.60 1.75 10.99
N CYS A 455 19.00 0.50 10.80
CA CYS A 455 20.11 0.11 9.93
C CYS A 455 19.64 0.01 8.46
N ILE A 456 20.60 -0.04 7.53
CA ILE A 456 20.36 -0.26 6.10
C ILE A 456 20.91 -1.62 5.66
N PRO A 457 20.33 -2.25 4.62
CA PRO A 457 20.77 -3.57 4.15
C PRO A 457 22.24 -3.65 3.75
N GLU A 458 22.83 -2.54 3.27
CA GLU A 458 24.20 -2.49 2.77
C GLU A 458 25.22 -2.88 3.85
N PHE A 459 24.95 -2.61 5.14
CA PHE A 459 25.82 -3.06 6.25
C PHE A 459 25.74 -4.57 6.53
N TYR A 460 24.92 -5.31 5.76
CA TYR A 460 24.80 -6.77 5.77
C TYR A 460 25.17 -7.41 4.43
N THR A 461 25.51 -6.63 3.40
CA THR A 461 25.70 -7.17 2.03
C THR A 461 26.84 -6.56 1.24
N ASP A 462 27.22 -5.30 1.49
CA ASP A 462 28.18 -4.57 0.64
C ASP A 462 29.42 -4.12 1.42
N PRO A 463 30.58 -4.79 1.28
CA PRO A 463 31.82 -4.39 1.96
C PRO A 463 32.39 -3.06 1.46
N THR A 464 31.96 -2.58 0.29
CA THR A 464 32.49 -1.36 -0.29
C THR A 464 32.06 -0.12 0.50
N VAL A 465 30.95 -0.18 1.25
CA VAL A 465 30.49 0.96 2.08
C VAL A 465 31.49 1.38 3.16
N PHE A 466 32.44 0.49 3.50
CA PHE A 466 33.52 0.79 4.44
C PHE A 466 34.70 1.52 3.80
N GLN A 467 34.82 1.51 2.47
CA GLN A 467 35.94 2.09 1.73
C GLN A 467 35.60 3.47 1.17
N SER A 468 36.37 4.47 1.58
CA SER A 468 36.18 5.86 1.18
C SER A 468 36.66 6.11 -0.25
N ILE A 469 35.84 6.82 -1.02
CA ILE A 469 36.24 7.42 -2.31
C ILE A 469 36.90 8.79 -2.14
N HIS A 470 36.91 9.35 -0.92
CA HIS A 470 37.42 10.68 -0.64
C HIS A 470 38.80 10.60 0.01
N GLU A 471 39.74 11.40 -0.48
CA GLU A 471 41.12 11.43 0.06
C GLU A 471 41.20 11.97 1.49
N ASP A 472 40.22 12.79 1.91
CA ASP A 472 40.19 13.51 3.19
C ASP A 472 39.20 12.91 4.22
N LEU A 473 38.49 11.85 3.86
CA LEU A 473 37.63 11.07 4.76
C LEU A 473 38.19 9.66 4.84
N SER A 474 38.54 9.20 6.04
CA SER A 474 39.04 7.85 6.23
C SER A 474 37.97 6.80 5.95
N ASP A 475 38.44 5.60 5.63
CA ASP A 475 37.63 4.38 5.65
C ASP A 475 36.87 4.25 6.97
N LEU A 476 35.70 3.61 6.92
CA LEU A 476 34.89 3.36 8.10
C LEU A 476 35.52 2.19 8.87
N GLU A 477 35.99 2.47 10.08
CA GLU A 477 36.63 1.47 10.91
C GLU A 477 35.66 0.36 11.31
N ILE A 478 36.12 -0.88 11.20
CA ILE A 478 35.42 -2.08 11.63
C ILE A 478 35.81 -2.47 13.06
N PRO A 479 34.99 -3.26 13.77
CA PRO A 479 35.30 -3.72 15.12
C PRO A 479 36.57 -4.59 15.16
N PRO A 480 37.29 -4.63 16.30
CA PRO A 480 38.60 -5.31 16.40
C PRO A 480 38.53 -6.84 16.25
N TRP A 481 37.33 -7.43 16.37
CA TRP A 481 37.11 -8.86 16.16
C TRP A 481 36.88 -9.24 14.68
N ALA A 482 36.76 -8.25 13.79
CA ALA A 482 36.65 -8.43 12.35
C ALA A 482 38.01 -8.17 11.69
N VAL A 483 38.40 -9.05 10.78
CA VAL A 483 39.68 -9.00 10.07
C VAL A 483 39.59 -8.13 8.82
N SER A 484 38.41 -8.03 8.22
CA SER A 484 38.14 -7.23 7.02
C SER A 484 36.67 -6.77 6.98
N PRO A 485 36.31 -5.78 6.14
CA PRO A 485 34.92 -5.40 5.93
C PRO A 485 34.01 -6.56 5.49
N GLN A 486 34.52 -7.48 4.66
CA GLN A 486 33.77 -8.67 4.27
C GLN A 486 33.52 -9.59 5.48
N ASP A 487 34.56 -9.86 6.27
CA ASP A 487 34.45 -10.67 7.48
C ASP A 487 33.53 -10.03 8.54
N PHE A 488 33.49 -8.69 8.62
CA PHE A 488 32.49 -7.98 9.41
C PHE A 488 31.07 -8.25 8.91
N ILE A 489 30.83 -8.12 7.60
CA ILE A 489 29.51 -8.33 7.00
C ILE A 489 29.03 -9.76 7.22
N ASP A 490 29.90 -10.75 6.99
CA ASP A 490 29.56 -12.16 7.16
C ASP A 490 29.14 -12.43 8.62
N LYS A 491 29.93 -11.95 9.59
CA LYS A 491 29.62 -12.08 11.03
C LYS A 491 28.39 -11.28 11.46
N HIS A 492 28.17 -10.11 10.88
CA HIS A 492 26.99 -9.29 11.17
C HIS A 492 25.72 -9.96 10.62
N ARG A 493 25.81 -10.55 9.43
CA ARG A 493 24.75 -11.36 8.83
C ARG A 493 24.48 -12.61 9.64
N GLU A 494 25.51 -13.34 10.09
CA GLU A 494 25.37 -14.46 11.03
C GLU A 494 24.61 -14.04 12.30
N ALA A 495 24.89 -12.85 12.85
CA ALA A 495 24.20 -12.36 14.03
C ALA A 495 22.70 -12.09 13.78
N LEU A 496 22.36 -11.53 12.62
CA LEU A 496 20.96 -11.35 12.19
C LEU A 496 20.23 -12.68 11.99
N GLU A 497 20.90 -13.69 11.46
CA GLU A 497 20.35 -15.04 11.24
C GLU A 497 20.40 -15.93 12.51
N SER A 498 20.89 -15.40 13.63
CA SER A 498 21.00 -16.16 14.87
C SER A 498 19.63 -16.50 15.47
N LEU A 499 19.54 -17.63 16.17
CA LEU A 499 18.32 -18.05 16.88
C LEU A 499 17.82 -16.96 17.84
N TYR A 500 18.72 -16.24 18.51
CA TYR A 500 18.37 -15.16 19.42
C TYR A 500 17.56 -14.07 18.72
N VAL A 501 17.99 -13.66 17.52
CA VAL A 501 17.29 -12.64 16.72
C VAL A 501 16.02 -13.23 16.11
N SER A 502 16.06 -14.43 15.53
CA SER A 502 14.89 -15.09 14.93
C SER A 502 13.69 -15.18 15.90
N GLU A 503 13.93 -15.55 17.16
CA GLU A 503 12.89 -15.62 18.19
C GLU A 503 12.25 -14.26 18.53
N ARG A 504 12.93 -13.15 18.26
CA ARG A 504 12.55 -11.79 18.72
C ARG A 504 12.27 -10.80 17.59
N LEU A 505 12.64 -11.14 16.35
CA LEU A 505 12.58 -10.24 15.20
C LEU A 505 11.17 -9.74 14.90
N HIS A 506 10.16 -10.58 15.17
CA HIS A 506 8.75 -10.21 15.01
C HIS A 506 8.36 -8.97 15.85
N HIS A 507 8.99 -8.73 17.01
CA HIS A 507 8.73 -7.52 17.80
C HIS A 507 9.23 -6.24 17.11
N TRP A 508 10.35 -6.33 16.38
CA TRP A 508 10.87 -5.19 15.61
C TRP A 508 10.05 -4.97 14.35
N ILE A 509 9.60 -6.06 13.70
CA ILE A 509 8.65 -5.99 12.58
C ILE A 509 7.37 -5.29 13.02
N ASP A 510 6.85 -5.61 14.21
CA ASP A 510 5.65 -4.96 14.74
C ASP A 510 5.79 -3.44 14.89
N LEU A 511 6.97 -2.97 15.31
CA LEU A 511 7.29 -1.53 15.46
C LEU A 511 7.52 -0.79 14.14
N THR A 512 7.91 -1.52 13.10
CA THR A 512 8.37 -0.91 11.83
C THR A 512 7.31 -1.03 10.73
N PHE A 513 6.59 -2.15 10.71
CA PHE A 513 5.62 -2.51 9.69
C PHE A 513 4.28 -3.01 10.25
N GLY A 514 4.23 -3.36 11.54
CA GLY A 514 3.07 -3.97 12.15
C GLY A 514 2.18 -2.97 12.88
N TYR A 515 1.65 -3.40 14.03
CA TYR A 515 0.56 -2.71 14.71
C TYR A 515 0.98 -1.67 15.74
N LYS A 516 2.28 -1.60 16.07
CA LYS A 516 2.85 -0.69 17.08
C LYS A 516 3.47 0.51 16.40
#